data_AF-A0A9D0I8B0-F1
#
_entry.id   AF-A0A9D0I8B0-F1
#
_cell.length_a   1.000
_cell.length_b   1.000
_cell.length_c   1.000
_cell.angle_alpha   90.00
_cell.angle_beta   90.00
_cell.angle_gamma   90.00
#
_symmetry.space_group_name_H-M   'P 1'
#
loop_
_entity.id
_entity.type
_entity.pdbx_description
1 polymer ?
#
loop_
_entity_poly.entity_id
_entity_poly.type
_entity_poly.pdbx_seq_one_letter_code
_entity_poly.pdbx_strand_id
1 'polypeptide(L)'
;PMGFGEARQAKSVCRVVFAGDGTKVEQLPVPCFQDLERIEGDWETITGRLSQLAAEGSRAWLEIVYDGDEIAGDLRERLVAAVQGTKLEILRVKNDRVIGRALEQGREQETLDDLDEEEVFQRCLQAHDIPQAQQPALVAAYRETLRSLREEDSRAE
;
A
#
# COMPACT_ATOMS: atom_id res chain seq x y z
N PRO A 1 -18.19 5.35 8.15
CA PRO A 1 -17.97 4.23 7.21
C PRO A 1 -17.14 3.16 7.93
N MET A 2 -17.41 1.86 7.72
CA MET A 2 -16.67 0.80 8.44
C MET A 2 -15.29 0.52 7.84
N GLY A 3 -15.02 1.03 6.63
CA GLY A 3 -13.71 0.98 5.98
C GLY A 3 -13.72 1.74 4.66
N PHE A 4 -12.57 1.73 3.98
CA PHE A 4 -12.36 2.46 2.72
C PHE A 4 -13.24 1.98 1.56
N GLY A 5 -13.66 0.72 1.55
CA GLY A 5 -14.62 0.19 0.56
C GLY A 5 -16.00 0.86 0.62
N GLU A 6 -16.31 1.55 1.72
CA GLU A 6 -17.57 2.28 1.91
C GLU A 6 -17.40 3.81 1.84
N ALA A 7 -16.21 4.30 1.49
CA ALA A 7 -15.87 5.73 1.50
C ALA A 7 -16.88 6.60 0.73
N ARG A 8 -17.39 6.10 -0.40
CA ARG A 8 -18.33 6.81 -1.28
C ARG A 8 -19.81 6.53 -0.98
N GLN A 9 -20.11 5.74 0.06
CA GLN A 9 -21.48 5.34 0.37
C GLN A 9 -22.13 6.31 1.36
N ALA A 10 -23.24 6.91 0.95
CA ALA A 10 -24.08 7.67 1.86
C ALA A 10 -24.64 6.76 2.96
N LYS A 11 -24.61 7.22 4.20
CA LYS A 11 -25.15 6.50 5.36
C LYS A 11 -26.53 7.05 5.70
N SER A 12 -27.45 6.16 6.04
CA SER A 12 -28.83 6.53 6.41
C SER A 12 -29.38 5.59 7.47
N VAL A 13 -30.38 6.08 8.21
CA VAL A 13 -31.19 5.30 9.14
C VAL A 13 -32.57 5.12 8.54
N CYS A 14 -33.07 3.88 8.53
CA CYS A 14 -34.44 3.61 8.11
C CYS A 14 -35.40 3.87 9.28
N ARG A 15 -36.24 4.90 9.16
CA ARG A 15 -37.39 5.13 10.04
C ARG A 15 -38.58 4.36 9.50
N VAL A 16 -39.08 3.41 10.28
CA VAL A 16 -40.30 2.65 9.97
C VAL A 16 -41.42 3.08 10.91
N VAL A 17 -42.55 3.46 10.36
CA VAL A 17 -43.76 3.87 11.09
C VAL A 17 -44.87 2.89 10.77
N PHE A 18 -45.40 2.23 11.81
CA PHE A 18 -46.59 1.40 11.71
C PHE A 18 -47.81 2.22 12.15
N ALA A 19 -48.78 2.39 11.26
CA ALA A 19 -50.05 3.02 11.54
C ALA A 19 -51.20 2.08 11.13
N GLY A 20 -52.41 2.32 11.65
CA GLY A 20 -53.56 1.43 11.42
C GLY A 20 -53.96 1.26 9.94
N ASP A 21 -53.46 2.12 9.05
CA ASP A 21 -53.69 2.11 7.61
C ASP A 21 -52.46 1.66 6.78
N GLY A 22 -51.33 1.32 7.41
CA GLY A 22 -50.19 0.75 6.70
C GLY A 22 -48.83 0.94 7.37
N THR A 23 -47.78 0.54 6.66
CA THR A 23 -46.38 0.70 7.07
C THR A 23 -45.68 1.70 6.16
N LYS A 24 -45.07 2.74 6.74
CA LYS A 24 -44.27 3.73 6.01
C LYS A 24 -42.80 3.58 6.36
N VAL A 25 -41.94 3.53 5.34
CA VAL A 25 -40.48 3.46 5.49
C VAL A 25 -39.86 4.72 4.88
N GLU A 26 -38.95 5.37 5.60
CA GLU A 26 -38.23 6.57 5.16
C GLU A 26 -36.75 6.45 5.54
N GLN A 27 -35.85 6.86 4.65
CA GLN A 27 -34.42 6.93 4.94
C GLN A 27 -34.02 8.33 5.39
N LEU A 28 -33.45 8.43 6.58
CA LEU A 28 -32.93 9.67 7.14
C LEU A 28 -31.40 9.69 6.95
N PRO A 29 -30.82 10.68 6.26
CA PRO A 29 -29.38 10.72 6.03
C PRO A 29 -28.61 10.95 7.34
N VAL A 30 -27.47 10.30 7.47
CA VAL A 30 -26.54 10.48 8.59
C VAL A 30 -25.39 11.38 8.12
N PRO A 31 -25.10 12.50 8.81
CA PRO A 31 -23.96 13.36 8.48
C PRO A 31 -22.63 12.58 8.47
N CYS A 32 -21.74 12.92 7.54
CA CYS A 32 -20.38 12.41 7.57
C CYS A 32 -19.56 13.22 8.58
N PHE A 33 -18.92 12.55 9.53
CA PHE A 33 -18.09 13.19 10.56
C PHE A 33 -16.60 13.08 10.26
N GLN A 34 -16.22 12.09 9.44
CA GLN A 34 -14.84 11.85 9.03
C GLN A 34 -14.86 11.24 7.62
N ASP A 35 -14.31 11.97 6.68
CA ASP A 35 -14.21 11.52 5.30
C ASP A 35 -13.11 10.47 5.18
N LEU A 36 -13.42 9.41 4.44
CA LEU A 36 -12.44 8.42 4.00
C LEU A 36 -12.25 8.59 2.50
N GLU A 37 -11.03 8.45 2.02
CA GLU A 37 -10.75 8.47 0.59
C GLU A 37 -9.72 7.41 0.23
N ARG A 38 -10.00 6.69 -0.86
CA ARG A 38 -9.08 5.73 -1.47
C ARG A 38 -8.53 6.35 -2.74
N ILE A 39 -7.20 6.41 -2.83
CA ILE A 39 -6.46 6.92 -3.99
C ILE A 39 -5.64 5.75 -4.53
N GLU A 40 -5.82 5.46 -5.81
CA GLU A 40 -5.22 4.32 -6.49
C GLU A 40 -4.57 4.82 -7.79
N GLY A 41 -3.33 4.42 -8.04
CA GLY A 41 -2.58 4.80 -9.24
C GLY A 41 -1.06 4.87 -9.03
N ASP A 42 -0.38 5.44 -10.01
CA ASP A 42 1.04 5.74 -9.99
C ASP A 42 1.38 6.96 -9.11
N TRP A 43 2.67 7.29 -9.03
CA TRP A 43 3.15 8.38 -8.19
C TRP A 43 2.56 9.75 -8.59
N GLU A 44 2.45 10.03 -9.88
CA GLU A 44 1.92 11.30 -10.38
C GLU A 44 0.42 11.44 -10.06
N THR A 45 -0.34 10.38 -10.28
CA THR A 45 -1.77 10.32 -9.95
C THR A 45 -2.01 10.53 -8.46
N ILE A 46 -1.26 9.83 -7.62
CA ILE A 46 -1.39 9.94 -6.16
C ILE A 46 -1.05 11.35 -5.70
N THR A 47 0.10 11.90 -6.10
CA THR A 47 0.55 13.23 -5.67
C THR A 47 -0.33 14.35 -6.19
N GLY A 48 -0.84 14.25 -7.42
CA GLY A 48 -1.82 15.17 -7.97
C GLY A 48 -3.08 15.22 -7.12
N ARG A 49 -3.62 14.05 -6.74
CA ARG A 49 -4.83 13.98 -5.89
C ARG A 49 -4.58 14.49 -4.48
N LEU A 50 -3.44 14.17 -3.87
CA LEU A 50 -3.06 14.69 -2.55
C LEU A 50 -2.98 16.23 -2.55
N SER A 51 -2.37 16.81 -3.60
CA SER A 51 -2.23 18.25 -3.75
C SER A 51 -3.60 18.94 -3.89
N GLN A 52 -4.51 18.34 -4.67
CA GLN A 52 -5.88 18.84 -4.79
C GLN A 52 -6.59 18.85 -3.44
N LEU A 53 -6.56 17.73 -2.70
CA LEU A 53 -7.20 17.61 -1.39
C LEU A 53 -6.63 18.58 -0.36
N ALA A 54 -5.32 18.81 -0.40
CA ALA A 54 -4.64 19.80 0.43
C ALA A 54 -5.12 21.22 0.12
N ALA A 55 -5.25 21.57 -1.17
CA ALA A 55 -5.77 22.87 -1.61
C ALA A 55 -7.23 23.10 -1.20
N GLU A 56 -8.04 22.04 -1.20
CA GLU A 56 -9.42 22.04 -0.71
C GLU A 56 -9.50 22.12 0.83
N GLY A 57 -8.38 22.01 1.54
CA GLY A 57 -8.33 22.01 3.01
C GLY A 57 -8.96 20.77 3.63
N SER A 58 -9.03 19.67 2.86
CA SER A 58 -9.63 18.41 3.28
C SER A 58 -8.92 17.82 4.50
N ARG A 59 -9.68 17.08 5.30
CA ARG A 59 -9.21 16.34 6.48
C ARG A 59 -9.42 14.84 6.33
N ALA A 60 -9.55 14.38 5.09
CA ALA A 60 -9.84 12.99 4.80
C ALA A 60 -8.75 12.07 5.34
N TRP A 61 -9.19 10.92 5.83
CA TRP A 61 -8.32 9.79 6.09
C TRP A 61 -8.13 8.99 4.82
N LEU A 62 -6.89 8.61 4.52
CA LEU A 62 -6.49 8.13 3.21
C LEU A 62 -6.03 6.67 3.24
N GLU A 63 -6.51 5.90 2.26
CA GLU A 63 -5.88 4.66 1.81
C GLU A 63 -5.23 4.93 0.47
N ILE A 64 -3.91 4.72 0.41
CA ILE A 64 -3.14 4.84 -0.83
C ILE A 64 -2.87 3.44 -1.36
N VAL A 65 -3.15 3.23 -2.64
CA VAL A 65 -2.85 2.00 -3.37
C VAL A 65 -1.95 2.37 -4.54
N TYR A 66 -0.67 2.02 -4.41
CA TYR A 66 0.31 2.24 -5.45
C TYR A 66 0.34 1.04 -6.38
N ASP A 67 0.08 1.28 -7.66
CA ASP A 67 0.10 0.28 -8.74
C ASP A 67 1.10 0.62 -9.85
N GLY A 68 1.93 1.65 -9.66
CA GLY A 68 2.93 2.08 -10.63
C GLY A 68 4.07 1.08 -10.83
N ASP A 69 4.66 1.13 -12.03
CA ASP A 69 5.73 0.22 -12.43
C ASP A 69 7.08 0.53 -11.77
N GLU A 70 7.31 1.76 -11.29
CA GLU A 70 8.59 2.15 -10.68
C GLU A 70 8.77 1.52 -9.29
N ILE A 71 10.01 1.12 -8.97
CA ILE A 71 10.37 0.65 -7.63
C ILE A 71 10.41 1.86 -6.70
N ALA A 72 9.43 1.98 -5.82
CA ALA A 72 9.35 3.01 -4.80
C ALA A 72 9.71 2.45 -3.41
N GLY A 73 11.00 2.18 -3.18
CA GLY A 73 11.50 1.68 -1.89
C GLY A 73 11.27 2.66 -0.73
N ASP A 74 11.18 3.95 -1.04
CA ASP A 74 10.95 5.07 -0.14
C ASP A 74 9.51 5.60 -0.21
N LEU A 75 8.57 4.85 -0.81
CA LEU A 75 7.19 5.30 -1.08
C LEU A 75 6.54 5.93 0.16
N ARG A 76 6.69 5.28 1.32
CA ARG A 76 6.06 5.74 2.56
C ARG A 76 6.63 7.07 3.04
N GLU A 77 7.94 7.26 2.93
CA GLU A 77 8.61 8.51 3.32
C GLU A 77 8.20 9.65 2.40
N ARG A 78 8.16 9.40 1.09
CA ARG A 78 7.70 10.38 0.10
C ARG A 78 6.24 10.77 0.33
N LEU A 79 5.36 9.81 0.66
CA LEU A 79 3.95 10.07 0.97
C LEU A 79 3.80 10.92 2.24
N VAL A 80 4.55 10.61 3.30
CA VAL A 80 4.54 11.41 4.54
C VAL A 80 4.99 12.84 4.27
N ALA A 81 6.05 13.03 3.48
CA ALA A 81 6.50 14.35 3.08
C ALA A 81 5.44 15.10 2.27
N ALA A 82 4.74 14.41 1.36
CA ALA A 82 3.71 15.02 0.50
C ALA A 82 2.49 15.54 1.29
N VAL A 83 2.16 14.93 2.44
CA VAL A 83 1.03 15.39 3.28
C VAL A 83 1.47 16.28 4.45
N GLN A 84 2.77 16.54 4.60
CA GLN A 84 3.30 17.35 5.68
C GLN A 84 2.73 18.78 5.63
N GLY A 85 2.23 19.27 6.77
CA GLY A 85 1.60 20.60 6.86
C GLY A 85 0.15 20.65 6.35
N THR A 86 -0.39 19.54 5.87
CA THR A 86 -1.83 19.42 5.53
C THR A 86 -2.60 18.84 6.71
N LYS A 87 -3.93 18.73 6.56
CA LYS A 87 -4.80 18.04 7.54
C LYS A 87 -5.15 16.62 7.10
N LEU A 88 -4.52 16.12 6.04
CA LEU A 88 -4.72 14.78 5.52
C LEU A 88 -3.97 13.79 6.39
N GLU A 89 -4.54 12.60 6.57
CA GLU A 89 -3.93 11.55 7.36
C GLU A 89 -3.90 10.24 6.57
N ILE A 90 -2.69 9.73 6.31
CA ILE A 90 -2.52 8.46 5.60
C ILE A 90 -2.57 7.33 6.61
N LEU A 91 -3.64 6.54 6.58
CA LEU A 91 -3.84 5.43 7.51
C LEU A 91 -3.33 4.10 6.94
N ARG A 92 -3.34 3.95 5.62
CA ARG A 92 -2.92 2.72 4.96
C ARG A 92 -2.24 2.99 3.63
N VAL A 93 -1.17 2.25 3.37
CA VAL A 93 -0.47 2.22 2.09
C VAL A 93 -0.39 0.78 1.64
N LYS A 94 -0.84 0.50 0.42
CA LYS A 94 -0.66 -0.78 -0.27
C LYS A 94 0.25 -0.54 -1.47
N ASN A 95 1.16 -1.47 -1.70
CA ASN A 95 1.97 -1.51 -2.91
C ASN A 95 1.61 -2.82 -3.62
N ASP A 96 0.69 -2.74 -4.57
CA ASP A 96 0.09 -3.94 -5.17
C ASP A 96 1.08 -4.64 -6.13
N ARG A 97 2.15 -3.95 -6.56
CA ARG A 97 3.29 -4.57 -7.27
C ARG A 97 3.97 -5.67 -6.45
N VAL A 98 4.06 -5.51 -5.13
CA VAL A 98 4.69 -6.48 -4.23
C VAL A 98 3.79 -7.71 -4.00
N ILE A 99 2.47 -7.50 -3.97
CA ILE A 99 1.49 -8.55 -3.62
C ILE A 99 1.15 -9.42 -4.84
N GLY A 100 0.99 -8.83 -6.04
CA GLY A 100 0.69 -9.58 -7.26
C GLY A 100 1.79 -10.61 -7.60
N ARG A 101 3.06 -10.21 -7.44
CA ARG A 101 4.21 -11.07 -7.78
C ARG A 101 4.47 -12.17 -6.74
N ALA A 102 4.21 -11.91 -5.46
CA ALA A 102 4.31 -12.93 -4.41
C ALA A 102 3.27 -14.06 -4.58
N LEU A 103 2.08 -13.74 -5.12
CA LEU A 103 1.02 -14.73 -5.37
C LEU A 103 1.22 -15.50 -6.69
N GLU A 104 1.78 -14.87 -7.73
CA GLU A 104 2.10 -15.55 -9.00
C GLU A 104 3.28 -16.52 -8.90
N GLN A 105 4.20 -16.31 -7.96
CA GLN A 105 5.30 -17.23 -7.65
C GLN A 105 4.86 -18.49 -6.89
N GLY A 106 3.63 -18.56 -6.38
CA GLY A 106 3.12 -19.68 -5.59
C GLY A 106 2.74 -20.95 -6.38
N ARG A 107 3.19 -21.09 -7.64
CA ARG A 107 2.88 -22.26 -8.50
C ARG A 107 4.03 -23.26 -8.68
N GLU A 108 5.18 -23.05 -8.03
CA GLU A 108 6.27 -24.03 -8.01
C GLU A 108 6.48 -24.54 -6.57
N GLN A 109 6.50 -25.88 -6.41
CA GLN A 109 6.61 -26.60 -5.15
C GLN A 109 8.04 -26.56 -4.58
N GLU A 110 8.64 -25.39 -4.47
CA GLU A 110 9.93 -25.21 -3.78
C GLU A 110 9.69 -24.47 -2.46
N THR A 111 10.20 -25.03 -1.36
CA THR A 111 10.12 -24.37 -0.04
C THR A 111 11.37 -23.53 0.20
N LEU A 112 11.31 -22.56 1.12
CA LEU A 112 12.45 -21.70 1.44
C LEU A 112 13.66 -22.49 1.97
N ASP A 113 13.43 -23.66 2.60
CA ASP A 113 14.46 -24.58 3.04
C ASP A 113 15.26 -25.23 1.88
N ASP A 114 14.73 -25.20 0.65
CA ASP A 114 15.37 -25.75 -0.54
C ASP A 114 16.29 -24.74 -1.26
N LEU A 115 16.37 -23.50 -0.79
CA LEU A 115 17.05 -22.39 -1.48
C LEU A 115 18.22 -21.83 -0.66
N ASP A 116 19.35 -21.60 -1.32
CA ASP A 116 20.43 -20.83 -0.73
C ASP A 116 20.11 -19.32 -0.68
N GLU A 117 20.72 -18.59 0.25
CA GLU A 117 20.58 -17.14 0.41
C GLU A 117 20.87 -16.38 -0.89
N GLU A 118 21.79 -16.87 -1.73
CA GLU A 118 22.04 -16.28 -3.05
C GLU A 118 20.92 -16.56 -4.06
N GLU A 119 20.31 -17.73 -4.02
CA GLU A 119 19.20 -18.11 -4.92
C GLU A 119 17.94 -17.32 -4.58
N VAL A 120 17.66 -17.12 -3.29
CA VAL A 120 16.58 -16.24 -2.83
C VAL A 120 16.81 -14.82 -3.33
N PHE A 121 18.04 -14.31 -3.25
CA PHE A 121 18.37 -12.98 -3.75
C PHE A 121 18.24 -12.88 -5.28
N GLN A 122 18.68 -13.89 -6.03
CA GLN A 122 18.51 -13.93 -7.48
C GLN A 122 17.03 -13.97 -7.89
N ARG A 123 16.22 -14.79 -7.21
CA ARG A 123 14.76 -14.82 -7.44
C ARG A 123 14.13 -13.48 -7.08
N CYS A 124 14.62 -12.78 -6.07
CA CYS A 124 14.20 -11.41 -5.77
C CYS A 124 14.57 -10.43 -6.90
N LEU A 125 15.79 -10.48 -7.45
CA LEU A 125 16.18 -9.64 -8.59
C LEU A 125 15.29 -9.89 -9.81
N GLN A 126 14.95 -11.15 -10.09
CA GLN A 126 14.04 -11.53 -11.18
C GLN A 126 12.61 -11.09 -10.89
N ALA A 127 12.12 -11.33 -9.67
CA ALA A 127 10.80 -10.88 -9.20
C ALA A 127 10.62 -9.37 -9.28
N HIS A 128 11.70 -8.60 -9.31
CA HIS A 128 11.67 -7.15 -9.37
C HIS A 128 11.98 -6.58 -10.77
N ASP A 129 12.10 -7.42 -11.81
CA ASP A 129 12.47 -7.05 -13.20
C ASP A 129 13.72 -6.16 -13.27
N ILE A 130 14.71 -6.42 -12.42
CA ILE A 130 15.92 -5.62 -12.39
C ILE A 130 16.66 -5.76 -13.72
N PRO A 131 16.99 -4.65 -14.43
CA PRO A 131 17.71 -4.71 -15.69
C PRO A 131 19.02 -5.50 -15.56
N GLN A 132 19.31 -6.39 -16.51
CA GLN A 132 20.51 -7.24 -16.48
C GLN A 132 21.82 -6.44 -16.32
N ALA A 133 21.86 -5.20 -16.79
CA ALA A 133 23.02 -4.31 -16.63
C ALA A 133 23.31 -3.94 -15.15
N GLN A 134 22.27 -3.92 -14.29
CA GLN A 134 22.39 -3.54 -12.87
C GLN A 134 22.55 -4.74 -11.94
N GLN A 135 22.14 -5.94 -12.38
CA GLN A 135 22.21 -7.16 -11.57
C GLN A 135 23.63 -7.47 -11.04
N PRO A 136 24.72 -7.33 -11.81
CA PRO A 136 26.07 -7.64 -11.31
C PRO A 136 26.48 -6.77 -10.12
N ALA A 137 26.13 -5.49 -10.13
CA ALA A 137 26.46 -4.56 -9.05
C ALA A 137 25.68 -4.89 -7.77
N LEU A 138 24.39 -5.22 -7.90
CA LEU A 138 23.53 -5.58 -6.77
C LEU A 138 23.93 -6.91 -6.14
N VAL A 139 24.28 -7.91 -6.95
CA VAL A 139 24.81 -9.20 -6.47
C VAL A 139 26.14 -9.00 -5.75
N ALA A 140 27.02 -8.14 -6.27
CA ALA A 140 28.30 -7.86 -5.60
C ALA A 140 28.11 -7.20 -4.21
N ALA A 141 27.22 -6.20 -4.11
CA ALA A 141 26.91 -5.54 -2.84
C ALA A 141 26.25 -6.50 -1.82
N TYR A 142 25.36 -7.37 -2.29
CA TYR A 142 24.76 -8.41 -1.45
C TYR A 142 25.83 -9.37 -0.88
N ARG A 143 26.73 -9.87 -1.72
CA ARG A 143 27.84 -10.74 -1.29
C ARG A 143 28.80 -10.08 -0.31
N GLU A 144 29.07 -8.79 -0.48
CA GLU A 144 29.87 -8.01 0.46
C GLU A 144 29.19 -7.89 1.82
N THR A 145 27.87 -7.66 1.83
CA THR A 145 27.07 -7.56 3.05
C THR A 145 27.00 -8.89 3.78
N LEU A 146 26.74 -10.00 3.08
CA LEU A 146 26.75 -11.35 3.67
C LEU A 146 28.11 -11.72 4.27
N ARG A 147 29.19 -11.36 3.58
CA ARG A 147 30.56 -11.59 4.09
C ARG A 147 30.81 -10.80 5.35
N SER A 148 30.44 -9.51 5.37
CA SER A 148 30.60 -8.66 6.55
C SER A 148 29.83 -9.22 7.75
N LEU A 149 28.59 -9.67 7.53
CA LEU A 149 27.77 -10.29 8.56
C LEU A 149 28.40 -11.56 9.14
N ARG A 150 28.92 -12.45 8.27
CA ARG A 150 29.58 -13.71 8.67
C ARG A 150 30.93 -13.46 9.37
N GLU A 151 31.66 -12.41 8.97
CA GLU A 151 32.91 -11.99 9.61
C GLU A 151 32.68 -11.32 10.98
N GLU A 152 31.55 -10.64 11.17
CA GLU A 152 31.13 -10.11 12.48
C GLU A 152 30.67 -11.22 13.43
N ASP A 153 29.90 -12.20 12.95
CA ASP A 153 29.47 -13.37 13.75
C ASP A 153 30.66 -14.22 14.21
N SER A 154 31.63 -14.46 13.32
CA SER A 154 32.83 -15.26 13.65
C SER A 154 33.82 -14.58 14.62
N ARG A 155 33.65 -13.27 14.90
CA ARG A 155 34.42 -12.53 15.91
C ARG A 155 33.70 -12.42 17.26
N ALA A 156 32.47 -12.92 17.35
CA ALA A 156 31.66 -12.94 18.57
C ALA A 156 31.74 -14.28 19.34
N GLU A 157 32.40 -15.31 18.78
CA GLU A 157 32.81 -16.56 19.47
C GLU A 157 34.27 -16.50 19.95
#